data_AF-J8F6K1-F1
#
_entry.id   AF-J8F6K1-F1
#
_cell.length_a   1.000
_cell.length_b   1.000
_cell.length_c   1.000
_cell.angle_alpha   90.00
_cell.angle_beta   90.00
_cell.angle_gamma   90.00
#
_symmetry.space_group_name_H-M   'P 1'
#
loop_
_entity.id
_entity.type
_entity.pdbx_description
1 polymer ?
#
loop_
_entity_poly.entity_id
_entity_poly.type
_entity_poly.pdbx_seq_one_letter_code
_entity_poly.pdbx_strand_id
1 'polypeptide(L)'
;MKRKLLTALTCGTLLLSMAACSSNEKPATESKPKQEEKVQEKPKVQTIQKQQKDSYVVSEDDLSKAAQSIGEIQNEQTINDMMIHMSFQKLIFNGNNLHVPGTRDVGRFQMTKENIQYLKNNLNVINNDERQKYESILNKWYDGNFESAVEDYSEIHYLRSGKKLSVEGSKLAKKTDSDEKEFILHFFGQEGLDIHNKEWRHGEL
;
A
#
# COMPACT_ATOMS: atom_id res chain seq x y z
N MET A 1 -9.31 -46.87 -3.99
CA MET A 1 -8.33 -47.56 -3.11
C MET A 1 -7.50 -46.51 -2.39
N LYS A 2 -7.51 -46.52 -1.06
CA LYS A 2 -6.82 -45.54 -0.21
C LYS A 2 -5.39 -46.01 0.06
N ARG A 3 -4.39 -45.15 -0.17
CA ARG A 3 -3.02 -45.37 0.33
C ARG A 3 -2.72 -44.29 1.37
N LYS A 4 -2.62 -44.72 2.63
CA LYS A 4 -2.12 -43.93 3.75
C LYS A 4 -0.61 -44.13 3.80
N LEU A 5 0.16 -43.04 3.85
CA LEU A 5 1.57 -43.07 4.21
C LEU A 5 1.76 -42.20 5.46
N LEU A 6 2.18 -42.86 6.54
CA LEU A 6 2.66 -42.27 7.78
C LEU A 6 4.17 -42.07 7.61
N THR A 7 4.66 -40.87 7.90
CA THR A 7 6.09 -40.64 8.11
C THR A 7 6.30 -39.78 9.34
N ALA A 8 7.22 -40.25 10.17
CA ALA A 8 7.39 -39.93 11.58
C ALA A 8 8.04 -38.56 11.84
N LEU A 9 7.67 -38.02 13.01
CA LEU A 9 8.17 -36.79 13.64
C LEU A 9 9.50 -37.08 14.34
N THR A 10 10.57 -36.36 13.98
CA THR A 10 11.85 -36.36 14.72
C THR A 10 12.16 -34.94 15.20
N CYS A 11 12.03 -34.73 16.51
CA CYS A 11 12.41 -33.51 17.22
C CYS A 11 13.95 -33.39 17.28
N GLY A 12 14.50 -32.38 16.60
CA GLY A 12 15.88 -31.93 16.82
C GLY A 12 15.89 -30.70 17.72
N THR A 13 16.32 -30.88 18.97
CA THR A 13 16.72 -29.78 19.86
C THR A 13 18.10 -29.28 19.44
N LEU A 14 18.24 -27.97 19.21
CA LEU A 14 19.53 -27.31 19.06
C LEU A 14 19.67 -26.17 20.08
N LEU A 15 20.86 -26.16 20.67
CA LEU A 15 21.24 -25.54 21.92
C LEU A 15 21.39 -24.01 21.80
N LEU A 16 20.95 -23.32 22.85
CA LEU A 16 21.33 -21.94 23.16
C LEU A 16 22.80 -21.90 23.56
N SER A 17 23.59 -21.11 22.87
CA SER A 17 24.91 -20.66 23.32
C SER A 17 24.92 -19.15 23.47
N MET A 18 24.94 -18.70 24.71
CA MET A 18 25.22 -17.31 25.09
C MET A 18 26.70 -17.00 24.84
N ALA A 19 26.98 -15.81 24.33
CA ALA A 19 28.30 -15.18 24.43
C ALA A 19 28.17 -13.95 25.35
N ALA A 20 29.13 -13.83 26.26
CA ALA A 20 29.19 -12.86 27.34
C ALA A 20 30.24 -11.77 27.07
N CYS A 21 30.14 -10.68 27.86
CA CYS A 21 31.19 -9.71 28.20
C CYS A 21 31.57 -8.67 27.11
N SER A 22 31.84 -7.40 27.38
CA SER A 22 31.88 -6.62 28.62
C SER A 22 32.23 -5.14 28.32
N SER A 23 31.61 -4.25 29.11
CA SER A 23 32.19 -3.09 29.81
C SER A 23 32.50 -1.75 29.12
N ASN A 24 32.18 -0.73 29.93
CA ASN A 24 32.29 0.73 29.86
C ASN A 24 33.73 1.24 29.69
N GLU A 25 33.90 2.46 29.14
CA GLU A 25 34.23 3.65 29.95
C GLU A 25 34.33 4.94 29.11
N LYS A 26 34.00 6.04 29.80
CA LYS A 26 34.04 7.45 29.38
C LYS A 26 35.21 8.11 30.14
N PRO A 27 35.84 9.16 29.60
CA PRO A 27 35.83 10.45 30.33
C PRO A 27 35.68 11.64 29.35
N ALA A 28 34.85 12.66 29.57
CA ALA A 28 34.92 13.76 30.54
C ALA A 28 36.11 14.72 30.35
N THR A 29 35.86 15.90 29.77
CA THR A 29 36.54 17.16 30.16
C THR A 29 35.71 18.38 29.72
N GLU A 30 35.38 19.22 30.70
CA GLU A 30 34.85 20.57 30.58
C GLU A 30 35.96 21.57 30.24
N SER A 31 35.64 22.63 29.49
CA SER A 31 36.09 24.01 29.76
C SER A 31 35.49 25.03 28.77
N LYS A 32 34.75 26.01 29.30
CA LYS A 32 34.41 27.34 28.71
C LYS A 32 35.33 28.39 29.42
N PRO A 33 35.44 29.70 29.05
CA PRO A 33 34.53 30.49 28.20
C PRO A 33 35.11 31.61 27.27
N LYS A 34 34.19 32.14 26.45
CA LYS A 34 34.02 33.55 25.95
C LYS A 34 34.99 34.13 24.90
N GLN A 35 34.44 34.41 23.71
CA GLN A 35 34.46 35.77 23.14
C GLN A 35 33.27 35.99 22.20
N GLU A 36 32.66 37.17 22.31
CA GLU A 36 31.52 37.68 21.54
C GLU A 36 31.96 38.13 20.15
N GLU A 37 31.21 37.75 19.10
CA GLU A 37 31.06 38.64 17.95
C GLU A 37 29.69 38.44 17.27
N LYS A 38 29.22 39.57 16.75
CA LYS A 38 27.87 39.99 16.42
C LYS A 38 27.47 39.50 15.03
N VAL A 39 26.42 38.68 14.90
CA VAL A 39 25.83 38.36 13.58
C VAL A 39 24.30 38.33 13.64
N GLN A 40 23.73 39.41 13.09
CA GLN A 40 22.49 39.54 12.33
C GLN A 40 21.32 38.58 12.64
N GLU A 41 20.22 39.17 13.12
CA GLU A 41 18.87 38.58 13.06
C GLU A 41 18.54 38.13 11.63
N LYS A 42 18.45 36.81 11.44
CA LYS A 42 17.73 36.22 10.31
C LYS A 42 16.26 36.02 10.70
N PRO A 43 15.32 36.28 9.79
CA PRO A 43 13.90 36.14 10.08
C PRO A 43 13.60 34.67 10.41
N LYS A 44 12.83 34.50 11.49
CA LYS A 44 12.32 33.24 12.02
C LYS A 44 11.45 32.58 10.95
N VAL A 45 12.06 31.76 10.09
CA VAL A 45 11.34 30.82 9.25
C VAL A 45 10.60 29.91 10.21
N GLN A 46 9.29 30.09 10.33
CA GLN A 46 8.40 29.10 10.90
C GLN A 46 8.56 27.86 10.01
N THR A 47 9.44 26.96 10.43
CA THR A 47 9.40 25.57 10.00
C THR A 47 8.05 25.07 10.45
N ILE A 48 7.08 25.11 9.53
CA ILE A 48 5.91 24.24 9.56
C ILE A 48 6.53 22.84 9.67
N GLN A 49 6.53 22.30 10.88
CA GLN A 49 6.83 20.89 11.10
C GLN A 49 5.79 20.15 10.29
N LYS A 50 6.18 19.76 9.07
CA LYS A 50 5.51 18.75 8.29
C LYS A 50 5.42 17.56 9.24
N GLN A 51 4.25 17.39 9.84
CA GLN A 51 3.92 16.29 10.71
C GLN A 51 4.53 15.05 10.06
N GLN A 52 5.52 14.48 10.72
CA GLN A 52 6.18 13.28 10.25
C GLN A 52 5.06 12.25 10.11
N LYS A 53 4.63 12.03 8.87
CA LYS A 53 3.61 11.05 8.52
C LYS A 53 4.10 9.76 9.15
N ASP A 54 3.48 9.33 10.25
CA ASP A 54 3.79 8.06 10.89
C ASP A 54 3.81 7.05 9.76
N SER A 55 4.99 6.53 9.45
CA SER A 55 5.16 5.60 8.35
C SER A 55 4.47 4.33 8.82
N TYR A 56 3.19 4.19 8.50
CA TYR A 56 2.47 2.94 8.73
C TYR A 56 3.32 1.82 8.12
N VAL A 57 3.85 0.95 8.96
CA VAL A 57 4.61 -0.23 8.53
C VAL A 57 3.63 -1.39 8.51
N VAL A 58 3.41 -1.97 7.33
CA VAL A 58 2.58 -3.18 7.18
C VAL A 58 3.24 -4.32 7.93
N SER A 59 2.49 -5.00 8.80
CA SER A 59 3.00 -6.14 9.57
C SER A 59 3.11 -7.42 8.71
N GLU A 60 3.89 -8.40 9.15
CA GLU A 60 3.97 -9.71 8.48
C GLU A 60 2.62 -10.44 8.49
N ASP A 61 1.82 -10.24 9.55
CA ASP A 61 0.46 -10.79 9.64
C ASP A 61 -0.47 -10.17 8.59
N ASP A 62 -0.40 -8.86 8.39
CA ASP A 62 -1.19 -8.16 7.36
C ASP A 62 -0.75 -8.57 5.95
N LEU A 63 0.55 -8.74 5.71
CA LEU A 63 1.05 -9.32 4.45
C LEU A 63 0.54 -10.76 4.24
N SER A 64 0.45 -11.55 5.31
CA SER A 64 -0.08 -12.92 5.25
C SER A 64 -1.58 -12.94 4.92
N LYS A 65 -2.36 -12.00 5.46
CA LYS A 65 -3.79 -11.82 5.09
C LYS A 65 -3.93 -11.42 3.64
N ALA A 66 -3.15 -10.45 3.18
CA ALA A 66 -3.13 -10.03 1.77
C ALA A 66 -2.78 -11.22 0.86
N ALA A 67 -1.76 -12.02 1.22
CA ALA A 67 -1.39 -13.22 0.47
C ALA A 67 -2.49 -14.29 0.47
N GLN A 68 -3.22 -14.49 1.57
CA GLN A 68 -4.36 -15.41 1.63
C GLN A 68 -5.54 -14.93 0.79
N SER A 69 -5.81 -13.62 0.78
CA SER A 69 -6.92 -13.03 0.04
C SER A 69 -6.64 -12.96 -1.47
N ILE A 70 -5.44 -12.51 -1.85
CA ILE A 70 -5.05 -12.31 -3.25
C ILE A 70 -4.58 -13.64 -3.87
N GLY A 71 -3.98 -14.51 -3.07
CA GLY A 71 -3.28 -15.70 -3.54
C GLY A 71 -1.86 -15.40 -4.00
N GLU A 72 -1.23 -16.43 -4.56
CA GLU A 72 0.12 -16.34 -5.12
C GLU A 72 0.10 -15.49 -6.41
N ILE A 73 1.00 -14.50 -6.48
CA ILE A 73 1.19 -13.68 -7.68
C ILE A 73 2.21 -14.36 -8.58
N GLN A 74 1.73 -15.04 -9.61
CA GLN A 74 2.59 -15.81 -10.52
C GLN A 74 2.98 -15.04 -11.78
N ASN A 75 2.24 -13.99 -12.13
CA ASN A 75 2.43 -13.25 -13.37
C ASN A 75 1.92 -11.81 -13.28
N GLU A 76 2.28 -11.03 -14.30
CA GLU A 76 1.89 -9.63 -14.47
C GLU A 76 0.37 -9.43 -14.58
N GLN A 77 -0.37 -10.39 -15.14
CA GLN A 77 -1.82 -10.28 -15.27
C GLN A 77 -2.50 -10.25 -13.91
N THR A 78 -2.05 -11.03 -12.93
CA THR A 78 -2.57 -10.97 -11.56
C THR A 78 -2.40 -9.56 -10.96
N ILE A 79 -1.23 -8.93 -11.13
CA ILE A 79 -0.98 -7.57 -10.63
C ILE A 79 -1.93 -6.56 -11.29
N ASN A 80 -2.06 -6.62 -12.61
CA ASN A 80 -2.99 -5.77 -13.36
C ASN A 80 -4.43 -5.91 -12.86
N ASP A 81 -4.90 -7.15 -12.68
CA ASP A 81 -6.26 -7.43 -12.25
C ASP A 81 -6.51 -6.88 -10.84
N MET A 82 -5.54 -7.02 -9.92
CA MET A 82 -5.64 -6.46 -8.57
C MET A 82 -5.68 -4.94 -8.60
N MET A 83 -4.76 -4.30 -9.33
CA MET A 83 -4.72 -2.84 -9.42
C MET A 83 -5.99 -2.27 -10.05
N ILE A 84 -6.53 -2.92 -11.09
CA ILE A 84 -7.83 -2.60 -11.69
C ILE A 84 -8.94 -2.73 -10.65
N HIS A 85 -9.01 -3.84 -9.91
CA HIS A 85 -10.08 -4.05 -8.94
C HIS A 85 -10.03 -3.05 -7.79
N MET A 86 -8.84 -2.75 -7.27
CA MET A 86 -8.65 -1.74 -6.23
C MET A 86 -9.04 -0.34 -6.73
N SER A 87 -8.74 -0.01 -7.99
CA SER A 87 -9.10 1.29 -8.57
C SER A 87 -10.61 1.54 -8.61
N PHE A 88 -11.45 0.50 -8.65
CA PHE A 88 -12.91 0.65 -8.65
C PHE A 88 -13.43 1.33 -7.38
N GLN A 89 -12.72 1.22 -6.25
CA GLN A 89 -13.03 1.96 -5.02
C GLN A 89 -12.93 3.47 -5.21
N LYS A 90 -12.16 3.95 -6.21
CA LYS A 90 -11.93 5.37 -6.48
C LYS A 90 -12.68 5.89 -7.70
N LEU A 91 -13.36 5.03 -8.46
CA LEU A 91 -13.86 5.36 -9.79
C LEU A 91 -15.35 5.11 -9.98
N ILE A 92 -16.00 6.02 -10.70
CA ILE A 92 -17.37 5.90 -11.20
C ILE A 92 -17.28 5.59 -12.70
N PHE A 93 -18.11 4.65 -13.15
CA PHE A 93 -18.21 4.27 -14.56
C PHE A 93 -19.60 4.61 -15.08
N ASN A 94 -19.70 5.45 -16.11
CA ASN A 94 -21.00 5.83 -16.69
C ASN A 94 -22.02 6.35 -15.65
N GLY A 95 -21.54 7.09 -14.65
CA GLY A 95 -22.37 7.59 -13.55
C GLY A 95 -22.82 6.52 -12.54
N ASN A 96 -22.33 5.29 -12.65
CA ASN A 96 -22.66 4.21 -11.73
C ASN A 96 -21.59 4.03 -10.66
N ASN A 97 -22.01 4.09 -9.40
CA ASN A 97 -21.14 3.98 -8.24
C ASN A 97 -20.72 2.52 -7.96
N LEU A 98 -21.62 1.55 -8.14
CA LEU A 98 -21.42 0.17 -7.68
C LEU A 98 -21.15 -0.80 -8.83
N HIS A 99 -21.74 -0.56 -9.99
CA HIS A 99 -21.62 -1.43 -11.15
C HIS A 99 -20.48 -0.98 -12.07
N VAL A 100 -19.52 -1.88 -12.27
CA VAL A 100 -18.45 -1.71 -13.26
C VAL A 100 -18.77 -2.54 -14.51
N PRO A 101 -18.94 -1.91 -15.69
CA PRO A 101 -19.31 -2.61 -16.92
C PRO A 101 -18.39 -3.79 -17.24
N GLY A 102 -18.97 -4.91 -17.67
CA GLY A 102 -18.22 -6.09 -18.10
C GLY A 102 -17.57 -6.88 -16.96
N THR A 103 -17.86 -6.54 -15.70
CA THR A 103 -17.39 -7.30 -14.54
C THR A 103 -18.55 -7.99 -13.83
N ARG A 104 -18.29 -9.15 -13.23
CA ARG A 104 -19.19 -9.74 -12.24
C ARG A 104 -18.85 -9.12 -10.87
N ASP A 105 -19.82 -9.00 -9.98
CA ASP A 105 -19.61 -8.45 -8.62
C ASP A 105 -18.86 -9.41 -7.67
N VAL A 106 -18.08 -10.34 -8.22
CA VAL A 106 -17.31 -11.34 -7.47
C VAL A 106 -15.83 -10.95 -7.52
N GLY A 107 -15.17 -10.92 -6.36
CA GLY A 107 -13.72 -10.77 -6.26
C GLY A 107 -13.18 -9.35 -6.35
N ARG A 108 -13.89 -8.34 -5.79
CA ARG A 108 -13.32 -6.99 -5.59
C ARG A 108 -12.21 -7.05 -4.54
N PHE A 109 -11.15 -6.27 -4.74
CA PHE A 109 -10.07 -6.10 -3.76
C PHE A 109 -10.07 -4.68 -3.25
N GLN A 110 -10.00 -4.52 -1.93
CA GLN A 110 -10.02 -3.21 -1.31
C GLN A 110 -8.66 -2.51 -1.47
N MET A 111 -8.67 -1.20 -1.68
CA MET A 111 -7.48 -0.36 -1.71
C MET A 111 -6.97 -0.15 -0.27
N THR A 112 -6.21 -1.12 0.25
CA THR A 112 -5.59 -1.11 1.59
C THR A 112 -4.07 -1.06 1.50
N LYS A 113 -3.39 -0.55 2.54
CA LYS A 113 -1.92 -0.51 2.57
C LYS A 113 -1.31 -1.91 2.51
N GLU A 114 -1.94 -2.90 3.13
CA GLU A 114 -1.49 -4.30 3.08
C GLU A 114 -1.53 -4.87 1.66
N ASN A 115 -2.63 -4.67 0.92
CA ASN A 115 -2.77 -5.15 -0.44
C ASN A 115 -1.79 -4.45 -1.37
N ILE A 116 -1.65 -3.13 -1.25
CA ILE A 116 -0.69 -2.34 -2.03
C ILE A 116 0.74 -2.82 -1.76
N GLN A 117 1.11 -3.02 -0.50
CA GLN A 117 2.46 -3.47 -0.15
C GLN A 117 2.73 -4.90 -0.64
N TYR A 118 1.75 -5.80 -0.56
CA TYR A 118 1.87 -7.14 -1.11
C TYR A 118 2.12 -7.11 -2.62
N LEU A 119 1.41 -6.27 -3.38
CA LEU A 119 1.67 -6.08 -4.81
C LEU A 119 3.08 -5.53 -5.07
N LYS A 120 3.51 -4.52 -4.31
CA LYS A 120 4.87 -3.94 -4.41
C LYS A 120 5.95 -4.99 -4.22
N ASN A 121 5.80 -5.88 -3.24
CA ASN A 121 6.76 -6.94 -2.94
C ASN A 121 6.86 -7.99 -4.07
N ASN A 122 5.82 -8.10 -4.92
CA ASN A 122 5.73 -9.09 -5.99
C ASN A 122 5.95 -8.50 -7.39
N LEU A 123 6.41 -7.25 -7.52
CA LEU A 123 6.70 -6.64 -8.84
C LEU A 123 7.85 -7.34 -9.59
N ASN A 124 8.60 -8.23 -8.94
CA ASN A 124 9.64 -9.05 -9.56
C ASN A 124 9.12 -9.95 -10.69
N VAL A 125 7.81 -10.29 -10.70
CA VAL A 125 7.19 -11.09 -11.77
C VAL A 125 7.11 -10.34 -13.11
N ILE A 126 7.24 -9.01 -13.10
CA ILE A 126 7.22 -8.15 -14.30
C ILE A 126 8.66 -7.91 -14.71
N ASN A 127 9.17 -8.58 -15.74
CA ASN A 127 10.60 -8.58 -16.09
C ASN A 127 10.97 -7.65 -17.27
N ASN A 128 10.22 -6.57 -17.45
CA ASN A 128 10.43 -5.58 -18.51
C ASN A 128 10.57 -4.14 -17.94
N ASP A 129 10.82 -3.18 -18.82
CA ASP A 129 11.01 -1.77 -18.47
C ASP A 129 9.72 -1.11 -17.93
N GLU A 130 8.56 -1.72 -18.13
CA GLU A 130 7.27 -1.19 -17.66
C GLU A 130 7.08 -1.39 -16.16
N ARG A 131 7.87 -2.25 -15.49
CA ARG A 131 7.84 -2.45 -14.03
C ARG A 131 7.84 -1.12 -13.25
N GLN A 132 8.61 -0.14 -13.71
CA GLN A 132 8.71 1.18 -13.06
C GLN A 132 7.37 1.94 -13.05
N LYS A 133 6.50 1.72 -14.04
CA LYS A 133 5.17 2.34 -14.08
C LYS A 133 4.26 1.79 -13.00
N TYR A 134 4.26 0.46 -12.81
CA TYR A 134 3.54 -0.20 -11.72
C TYR A 134 4.03 0.30 -10.36
N GLU A 135 5.35 0.34 -10.17
CA GLU A 135 5.96 0.83 -8.93
C GLU A 135 5.58 2.27 -8.62
N SER A 136 5.61 3.16 -9.62
CA SER A 136 5.21 4.56 -9.49
C SER A 136 3.75 4.71 -9.02
N ILE A 137 2.83 3.97 -9.65
CA ILE A 137 1.40 4.00 -9.28
C ILE A 137 1.19 3.45 -7.87
N LEU A 138 1.77 2.29 -7.55
CA LEU A 138 1.63 1.67 -6.23
C LEU A 138 2.25 2.50 -5.11
N ASN A 139 3.39 3.16 -5.35
CA ASN A 139 3.98 4.08 -4.37
C ASN A 139 3.07 5.26 -4.09
N LYS A 140 2.49 5.86 -5.13
CA LYS A 140 1.53 6.95 -5.00
C LYS A 140 0.29 6.53 -4.21
N TRP A 141 -0.28 5.35 -4.51
CA TRP A 141 -1.43 4.83 -3.77
C TRP A 141 -1.09 4.48 -2.33
N TYR A 142 0.07 3.89 -2.07
CA TYR A 142 0.55 3.61 -0.72
C TYR A 142 0.66 4.88 0.13
N ASP A 143 1.02 5.99 -0.52
CA ASP A 143 1.06 7.30 0.11
C ASP A 143 -0.31 7.96 0.32
N GLY A 144 -1.39 7.32 -0.10
CA GLY A 144 -2.74 7.86 -0.01
C GLY A 144 -3.03 8.95 -1.05
N ASN A 145 -2.19 9.09 -2.08
CA ASN A 145 -2.42 10.04 -3.16
C ASN A 145 -3.27 9.38 -4.24
N PHE A 146 -4.53 9.80 -4.32
CA PHE A 146 -5.51 9.31 -5.29
C PHE A 146 -6.04 10.43 -6.20
N GLU A 147 -5.30 11.53 -6.34
CA GLU A 147 -5.75 12.66 -7.18
C GLU A 147 -5.83 12.30 -8.66
N SER A 148 -4.95 11.44 -9.14
CA SER A 148 -4.91 11.01 -10.54
C SER A 148 -5.51 9.61 -10.74
N ALA A 149 -6.56 9.24 -10.01
CA ALA A 149 -7.09 7.88 -10.03
C ALA A 149 -7.59 7.44 -11.43
N VAL A 150 -8.11 8.39 -12.23
CA VAL A 150 -8.59 8.12 -13.60
C VAL A 150 -7.42 7.84 -14.54
N GLU A 151 -6.35 8.63 -14.42
CA GLU A 151 -5.12 8.46 -15.20
C GLU A 151 -4.43 7.15 -14.84
N ASP A 152 -4.36 6.83 -13.54
CA ASP A 152 -3.76 5.59 -13.05
C ASP A 152 -4.47 4.38 -13.62
N TYR A 153 -5.80 4.37 -13.56
CA TYR A 153 -6.59 3.31 -14.16
C TYR A 153 -6.37 3.17 -15.66
N SER A 154 -6.27 4.30 -16.36
CA SER A 154 -6.03 4.31 -17.80
C SER A 154 -4.65 3.74 -18.15
N GLU A 155 -3.62 4.03 -17.35
CA GLU A 155 -2.27 3.49 -17.51
C GLU A 155 -2.25 1.99 -17.19
N ILE A 156 -2.89 1.53 -16.11
CA ILE A 156 -2.99 0.10 -15.77
C ILE A 156 -3.73 -0.66 -16.87
N HIS A 157 -4.80 -0.08 -17.42
CA HIS A 157 -5.52 -0.70 -18.54
C HIS A 157 -4.63 -0.81 -19.79
N TYR A 158 -3.81 0.21 -20.06
CA TYR A 158 -2.82 0.16 -21.14
C TYR A 158 -1.79 -0.93 -20.90
N LEU A 159 -1.20 -1.01 -19.70
CA LEU A 159 -0.25 -2.03 -19.30
C LEU A 159 -0.82 -3.45 -19.46
N ARG A 160 -2.09 -3.66 -19.08
CA ARG A 160 -2.76 -4.96 -19.23
C ARG A 160 -3.05 -5.36 -20.67
N SER A 161 -3.46 -4.41 -21.52
CA SER A 161 -4.09 -4.72 -22.82
C SER A 161 -3.31 -4.24 -24.04
N GLY A 162 -2.26 -3.45 -23.84
CA GLY A 162 -1.54 -2.70 -24.89
C GLY A 162 -2.38 -1.59 -25.54
N LYS A 163 -3.60 -1.32 -25.05
CA LYS A 163 -4.56 -0.39 -25.65
C LYS A 163 -4.95 0.70 -24.67
N LYS A 164 -4.86 1.95 -25.14
CA LYS A 164 -5.37 3.10 -24.39
C LYS A 164 -6.87 2.98 -24.23
N LEU A 165 -7.33 3.14 -22.99
CA LEU A 165 -8.74 3.21 -22.69
C LEU A 165 -9.32 4.55 -23.14
N SER A 166 -10.53 4.53 -23.72
CA SER A 166 -11.28 5.76 -23.95
C SER A 166 -11.95 6.20 -22.65
N VAL A 167 -11.34 7.19 -21.99
CA VAL A 167 -11.87 7.80 -20.75
C VAL A 167 -13.24 8.42 -21.00
N GLU A 168 -13.38 9.19 -22.07
CA GLU A 168 -14.64 9.84 -22.48
C GLU A 168 -15.72 8.82 -22.84
N GLY A 169 -15.36 7.77 -23.59
CA GLY A 169 -16.28 6.70 -23.95
C GLY A 169 -16.77 5.87 -22.77
N SER A 170 -15.98 5.83 -21.68
CA SER A 170 -16.32 5.12 -20.44
C SER A 170 -16.93 6.04 -19.37
N LYS A 171 -16.99 7.35 -19.63
CA LYS A 171 -17.40 8.41 -18.69
C LYS A 171 -16.83 8.18 -17.29
N LEU A 172 -15.51 7.94 -17.27
CA LEU A 172 -14.77 7.68 -16.04
C LEU A 172 -14.64 8.95 -15.21
N ALA A 173 -14.97 8.86 -13.93
CA ALA A 173 -14.81 9.95 -12.98
C ALA A 173 -14.28 9.44 -11.63
N LYS A 174 -13.63 10.32 -10.88
CA LYS A 174 -13.26 10.05 -9.48
C LYS A 174 -14.53 10.06 -8.61
N LYS A 175 -14.65 9.10 -7.70
CA LYS A 175 -15.71 9.08 -6.69
C LYS A 175 -15.57 10.26 -5.73
N THR A 176 -16.70 10.77 -5.24
CA THR A 176 -16.70 11.61 -4.04
C THR A 176 -16.44 10.76 -2.80
N ASP A 177 -16.12 11.39 -1.67
CA ASP A 177 -15.96 10.67 -0.38
C ASP A 177 -17.22 9.89 0.01
N SER A 178 -18.41 10.43 -0.30
CA SER A 178 -19.69 9.76 -0.05
C SER A 178 -19.88 8.53 -0.95
N ASP A 179 -19.56 8.66 -2.24
CA ASP A 179 -19.65 7.56 -3.20
C ASP A 179 -18.67 6.45 -2.85
N GLU A 180 -17.44 6.80 -2.47
CA GLU A 180 -16.42 5.84 -2.03
C GLU A 180 -16.86 5.12 -0.74
N LYS A 181 -17.40 5.86 0.24
CA LYS A 181 -17.96 5.25 1.46
C LYS A 181 -19.07 4.25 1.15
N GLU A 182 -20.01 4.61 0.27
CA GLU A 182 -21.08 3.71 -0.17
C GLU A 182 -20.51 2.45 -0.85
N PHE A 183 -19.53 2.61 -1.75
CA PHE A 183 -18.86 1.50 -2.42
C PHE A 183 -18.21 0.55 -1.41
N ILE A 184 -17.46 1.09 -0.45
CA ILE A 184 -16.76 0.29 0.55
C ILE A 184 -17.75 -0.48 1.43
N LEU A 185 -18.81 0.19 1.91
CA LEU A 185 -19.84 -0.47 2.69
C LEU A 185 -20.54 -1.59 1.91
N HIS A 186 -20.77 -1.39 0.61
CA HIS A 186 -21.41 -2.39 -0.24
C HIS A 186 -20.55 -3.65 -0.43
N PHE A 187 -19.26 -3.48 -0.72
CA PHE A 187 -18.38 -4.61 -1.09
C PHE A 187 -17.57 -5.20 0.06
N PHE A 188 -17.28 -4.42 1.10
CA PHE A 188 -16.38 -4.80 2.19
C PHE A 188 -17.01 -4.62 3.58
N GLY A 189 -18.24 -4.10 3.64
CA GLY A 189 -18.97 -3.91 4.89
C GLY A 189 -18.34 -2.87 5.81
N GLN A 190 -18.74 -2.91 7.09
CA GLN A 190 -18.26 -1.96 8.09
C GLN A 190 -16.77 -2.14 8.39
N GLU A 191 -16.28 -3.39 8.43
CA GLU A 191 -14.87 -3.70 8.65
C GLU A 191 -13.98 -3.03 7.59
N GLY A 192 -14.36 -3.13 6.31
CA GLY A 192 -13.64 -2.44 5.24
C GLY A 192 -13.66 -0.91 5.41
N LEU A 193 -14.80 -0.34 5.82
CA LEU A 193 -14.89 1.10 6.08
C LEU A 193 -13.99 1.55 7.24
N ASP A 194 -13.90 0.74 8.30
CA ASP A 194 -13.04 1.03 9.45
C ASP A 194 -11.56 1.01 9.06
N ILE A 195 -11.14 0.04 8.24
CA ILE A 195 -9.79 -0.01 7.65
C ILE A 195 -9.53 1.24 6.80
N HIS A 196 -10.45 1.59 5.90
CA HIS A 196 -10.31 2.77 5.05
C HIS A 196 -10.12 4.05 5.87
N ASN A 197 -10.95 4.25 6.91
CA ASN A 197 -10.87 5.44 7.75
C ASN A 197 -9.53 5.50 8.48
N LYS A 198 -9.07 4.37 9.04
CA LYS A 198 -7.77 4.27 9.72
C LYS A 198 -6.61 4.62 8.80
N GLU A 199 -6.62 4.11 7.57
CA GLU A 199 -5.48 4.24 6.65
C GLU A 199 -5.45 5.54 5.87
N TRP A 200 -6.62 6.08 5.49
CA TRP A 200 -6.73 7.14 4.48
C TRP A 200 -7.37 8.42 4.99
N ARG A 201 -8.19 8.36 6.05
CA ARG A 201 -8.81 9.56 6.65
C ARG A 201 -8.05 9.95 7.91
N HIS A 202 -6.96 10.68 7.75
CA HIS A 202 -6.29 11.30 8.90
C HIS A 202 -7.06 12.57 9.31
N GLY A 203 -7.65 12.59 10.51
CA GLY A 203 -8.12 13.84 11.15
C GLY A 203 -9.60 13.94 11.55
N GLU A 204 -10.40 12.88 11.43
CA GLU A 204 -11.76 12.85 12.01
C GLU A 204 -11.85 11.76 13.09
N LEU A 205 -11.39 12.09 14.29
CA LEU A 205 -11.82 11.47 15.54
C LEU A 205 -12.57 12.51 16.36
#